data_AF-F2LKF0-F1
#
_entry.id   AF-F2LKF0-F1
#
_cell.length_a   1.000
_cell.length_b   1.000
_cell.length_c   1.000
_cell.angle_alpha   90.00
_cell.angle_beta   90.00
_cell.angle_gamma   90.00
#
_symmetry.space_group_name_H-M   'P 1'
#
loop_
_entity.id
_entity.type
_entity.pdbx_description
1 polymer ?
#
loop_
_entity_poly.entity_id
_entity_poly.type
_entity_poly.pdbx_seq_one_letter_code
_entity_poly.pdbx_strand_id
1 'polypeptide(L)'
;MFASYDPTHTGFVAEIDGCRCVIEGIASPIADQIDWRWTISIAHLDNPDGMDPDKFDVLATGETVTPLQASQQIVAWLDAHPPEDDEEEDASPEGGEGR
;
A
#
# COMPACT_ATOMS: atom_id res chain seq x y z
N MET A 1 2.90 13.18 -0.65
CA MET A 1 2.63 12.14 -1.67
C MET A 1 3.77 12.09 -2.68
N PHE A 2 4.76 11.23 -2.43
CA PHE A 2 5.71 10.78 -3.44
C PHE A 2 5.10 9.54 -4.08
N ALA A 3 5.16 9.41 -5.41
CA ALA A 3 4.68 8.23 -6.10
C ALA A 3 5.71 7.80 -7.15
N SER A 4 6.40 6.68 -6.90
CA SER A 4 7.11 5.97 -7.96
C SER A 4 6.11 5.12 -8.74
N TYR A 5 6.33 4.94 -10.04
CA TYR A 5 5.47 4.10 -10.88
C TYR A 5 6.32 3.14 -11.69
N ASP A 6 6.18 1.86 -11.41
CA ASP A 6 6.87 0.80 -12.12
C ASP A 6 5.87 -0.03 -12.92
N PRO A 7 5.93 -0.01 -14.27
CA PRO A 7 5.04 -0.81 -15.09
C PRO A 7 5.32 -2.31 -14.87
N THR A 8 4.26 -3.11 -14.76
CA THR A 8 4.34 -4.57 -14.73
C THR A 8 3.91 -5.15 -16.07
N HIS A 9 3.96 -6.48 -16.19
CA HIS A 9 3.56 -7.18 -17.41
C HIS A 9 2.07 -6.97 -17.77
N THR A 10 1.23 -6.67 -16.77
CA THR A 10 -0.23 -6.59 -16.88
C THR A 10 -0.83 -5.37 -16.19
N GLY A 11 0.00 -4.44 -15.69
CA GLY A 11 -0.46 -3.34 -14.85
C GLY A 11 0.67 -2.43 -14.38
N PHE A 12 0.60 -1.95 -13.13
CA PHE A 12 1.63 -1.10 -12.52
C PHE A 12 1.69 -1.27 -11.00
N VAL A 13 2.85 -0.95 -10.45
CA VAL A 13 3.08 -0.79 -9.01
C VAL A 13 3.37 0.67 -8.75
N ALA A 14 2.85 1.19 -7.64
CA ALA A 14 3.19 2.50 -7.11
C ALA A 14 3.51 2.43 -5.62
N GLU A 15 4.44 3.25 -5.16
CA GLU A 15 4.70 3.44 -3.74
C GLU A 15 4.05 4.75 -3.30
N ILE A 16 3.15 4.70 -2.32
CA ILE A 16 2.37 5.86 -1.85
C ILE A 16 2.34 5.82 -0.33
N ASP A 17 2.93 6.84 0.30
CA ASP A 17 2.91 7.03 1.76
C ASP A 17 3.33 5.77 2.54
N GLY A 18 4.41 5.12 2.09
CA GLY A 18 4.96 3.89 2.68
C GLY A 18 4.24 2.60 2.27
N CYS A 19 3.12 2.70 1.57
CA CYS A 19 2.38 1.55 1.04
C CYS A 19 2.77 1.24 -0.40
N ARG A 20 2.93 -0.04 -0.70
CA ARG A 20 3.03 -0.56 -2.06
C ARG A 20 1.62 -0.84 -2.60
N CYS A 21 1.24 -0.09 -3.62
CA CYS A 21 -0.05 -0.19 -4.30
C CYS A 21 0.16 -0.88 -5.65
N VAL A 22 -0.50 -2.00 -5.88
CA VAL A 22 -0.42 -2.77 -7.13
C VAL A 22 -1.77 -2.71 -7.83
N ILE A 23 -1.79 -2.42 -9.13
CA ILE A 23 -2.97 -2.54 -9.99
C ILE A 23 -2.63 -3.48 -11.15
N GLU A 24 -3.40 -4.55 -11.34
CA GLU A 24 -3.17 -5.57 -12.35
C GLU A 24 -4.45 -5.88 -13.14
N GLY A 25 -4.32 -5.95 -14.46
CA GLY A 25 -5.39 -6.42 -15.35
C GLY A 25 -5.36 -7.95 -15.48
N ILE A 26 -6.50 -8.59 -15.23
CA ILE A 26 -6.67 -10.04 -15.31
C ILE A 26 -7.84 -10.34 -16.26
N ALA A 27 -7.69 -11.34 -17.11
CA ALA A 27 -8.79 -11.79 -17.96
C ALA A 27 -9.96 -12.27 -17.08
N SER A 28 -11.15 -11.73 -17.34
CA SER A 28 -12.34 -12.09 -16.56
C SER A 28 -12.69 -13.58 -16.77
N PRO A 29 -12.95 -14.35 -15.70
CA PRO A 29 -13.28 -15.77 -15.84
C PRO A 29 -14.71 -15.99 -16.40
N ILE A 30 -15.55 -14.94 -16.44
CA ILE A 30 -16.98 -15.05 -16.74
C ILE A 30 -17.45 -14.15 -17.90
N ALA A 31 -16.58 -13.26 -18.40
CA ALA A 31 -16.90 -12.32 -19.46
C ALA A 31 -15.70 -12.10 -20.38
N ASP A 32 -15.95 -11.68 -21.62
CA ASP A 32 -14.90 -11.28 -22.57
C ASP A 32 -14.44 -9.84 -22.28
N GLN A 33 -13.84 -9.64 -21.10
CA GLN A 33 -13.35 -8.36 -20.62
C GLN A 33 -12.14 -8.52 -19.68
N ILE A 34 -11.49 -7.41 -19.34
CA ILE A 34 -10.41 -7.36 -18.34
C ILE A 34 -10.99 -6.83 -17.04
N ASP A 35 -10.86 -7.63 -15.98
CA ASP A 35 -11.12 -7.20 -14.62
C ASP A 35 -9.81 -6.66 -14.02
N TRP A 36 -9.88 -5.52 -13.36
CA TRP A 36 -8.74 -4.86 -12.73
C TRP A 36 -8.76 -5.15 -11.25
N ARG A 37 -7.68 -5.74 -10.75
CA ARG A 37 -7.47 -5.98 -9.33
C ARG A 37 -6.50 -4.96 -8.78
N TRP A 38 -6.71 -4.57 -7.53
CA TRP A 38 -5.75 -3.77 -6.81
C TRP A 38 -5.46 -4.32 -5.43
N THR A 39 -4.24 -4.09 -4.97
CA THR A 39 -3.73 -4.54 -3.66
C THR A 39 -2.94 -3.40 -3.05
N ILE A 40 -3.17 -3.13 -1.77
CA ILE A 40 -2.35 -2.22 -0.95
C ILE A 40 -1.62 -3.10 0.07
N SER A 41 -0.30 -3.00 0.12
CA SER A 41 0.54 -3.74 1.06
C SER A 41 1.63 -2.88 1.67
N ILE A 42 2.21 -3.33 2.78
CA ILE A 42 3.36 -2.71 3.43
C ILE A 42 4.50 -3.72 3.55
N ALA A 43 5.74 -3.29 3.34
CA ALA A 43 6.90 -4.15 3.48
C ALA A 43 7.18 -4.44 4.96
N HIS A 44 7.62 -5.67 5.27
CA HIS A 44 8.13 -5.97 6.60
C HIS A 44 9.45 -5.21 6.86
N LEU A 45 9.77 -4.95 8.13
CA LEU A 45 11.00 -4.24 8.52
C LEU A 45 12.29 -4.93 8.05
N ASP A 46 12.25 -6.25 7.87
CA ASP A 46 13.36 -7.06 7.34
C ASP A 46 13.32 -7.24 5.80
N ASN A 47 12.54 -6.39 5.11
CA ASN A 47 12.46 -6.24 3.67
C ASN A 47 12.49 -4.75 3.23
N PRO A 48 13.47 -3.95 3.69
CA PRO A 48 13.47 -2.49 3.48
C PRO A 48 13.67 -2.08 2.02
N ASP A 49 14.24 -2.97 1.19
CA ASP A 49 14.46 -2.78 -0.24
C ASP A 49 13.31 -3.34 -1.11
N GLY A 50 12.30 -3.98 -0.49
CA GLY A 50 11.12 -4.49 -1.19
C GLY A 50 11.40 -5.61 -2.20
N MET A 51 12.58 -6.23 -2.14
CA MET A 51 13.01 -7.26 -3.09
C MET A 51 12.40 -8.63 -2.80
N ASP A 52 12.06 -8.91 -1.55
CA ASP A 52 11.44 -10.18 -1.16
C ASP A 52 9.90 -10.08 -1.28
N PRO A 53 9.28 -10.73 -2.28
CA PRO A 53 7.84 -10.64 -2.49
C PRO A 53 7.02 -11.31 -1.37
N ASP A 54 7.62 -12.21 -0.59
CA ASP A 54 6.93 -12.93 0.49
C ASP A 54 6.88 -12.13 1.80
N LYS A 55 7.59 -10.98 1.85
CA LYS A 55 7.71 -10.12 3.04
C LYS A 55 6.92 -8.84 2.91
N PHE A 56 5.64 -8.99 2.58
CA PHE A 56 4.66 -7.91 2.51
C PHE A 56 3.38 -8.32 3.23
N ASP A 57 2.84 -7.42 4.05
CA ASP A 57 1.51 -7.59 4.61
C ASP A 57 0.47 -6.90 3.73
N VAL A 58 -0.57 -7.63 3.34
CA VAL A 58 -1.68 -7.08 2.57
C VAL A 58 -2.64 -6.34 3.50
N LEU A 59 -2.80 -5.04 3.28
CA LEU A 59 -3.70 -4.18 4.04
C LEU A 59 -5.10 -4.17 3.44
N ALA A 60 -5.20 -4.12 2.11
CA ALA A 60 -6.48 -4.07 1.41
C ALA A 60 -6.38 -4.61 -0.02
N THR A 61 -7.50 -5.10 -0.53
CA THR A 61 -7.65 -5.49 -1.93
C THR A 61 -9.00 -5.07 -2.48
N GLY A 62 -9.09 -4.97 -3.81
CA GLY A 62 -10.35 -4.74 -4.48
C GLY A 62 -10.33 -5.10 -5.96
N GLU A 63 -11.52 -5.12 -6.56
CA GLU A 63 -11.75 -5.45 -7.96
C GLU A 63 -12.63 -4.37 -8.61
N THR A 64 -12.35 -4.08 -9.88
CA THR A 64 -13.01 -3.02 -10.64
C THR A 64 -12.92 -3.29 -12.14
N VAL A 65 -13.70 -2.56 -12.94
CA VAL A 65 -13.76 -2.71 -14.39
C VAL A 65 -12.83 -1.75 -15.14
N THR A 66 -12.23 -0.77 -14.45
CA THR A 66 -11.25 0.16 -15.05
C THR A 66 -10.07 0.47 -14.12
N PRO A 67 -8.87 0.78 -14.68
CA PRO A 67 -7.72 1.20 -13.88
C PRO A 67 -7.98 2.50 -13.11
N LEU A 68 -8.72 3.45 -13.71
CA LEU A 68 -9.01 4.73 -13.08
C LEU A 68 -9.83 4.55 -11.79
N GLN A 69 -10.83 3.67 -11.82
CA GLN A 69 -11.59 3.34 -10.61
C GLN A 69 -10.72 2.63 -9.56
N ALA A 70 -9.76 1.80 -9.97
CA ALA A 70 -8.81 1.19 -9.03
C ALA A 70 -8.01 2.27 -8.32
N SER A 71 -7.43 3.21 -9.07
CA SER A 71 -6.68 4.33 -8.50
C SER A 71 -7.53 5.18 -7.56
N GLN A 72 -8.78 5.48 -7.91
CA GLN A 72 -9.69 6.24 -7.05
C GLN A 72 -10.01 5.50 -5.75
N GLN A 73 -10.21 4.18 -5.79
CA GLN A 73 -10.46 3.37 -4.60
C GLN A 73 -9.24 3.28 -3.69
N ILE A 74 -8.03 3.15 -4.26
CA ILE A 74 -6.77 3.15 -3.51
C ILE A 74 -6.60 4.49 -2.77
N VAL A 75 -6.74 5.61 -3.48
CA VAL A 75 -6.61 6.94 -2.87
C VAL A 75 -7.63 7.14 -1.76
N ALA A 76 -8.89 6.77 -1.99
CA ALA A 76 -9.93 6.85 -0.97
C ALA A 76 -9.64 5.97 0.25
N TRP A 77 -9.01 4.80 0.04
CA TRP A 77 -8.60 3.93 1.15
C TRP A 77 -7.46 4.55 1.95
N LEU A 78 -6.42 5.07 1.28
CA LEU A 78 -5.27 5.72 1.93
C LEU A 78 -5.69 7.00 2.68
N ASP A 79 -6.59 7.81 2.11
CA ASP A 79 -7.12 9.01 2.79
C ASP A 79 -7.91 8.65 4.06
N ALA A 80 -8.58 7.49 4.07
CA ALA A 80 -9.35 7.01 5.22
C ALA A 80 -8.48 6.30 6.28
N HIS A 81 -7.28 5.86 5.89
CA HIS A 81 -6.33 5.14 6.74
C HIS A 81 -4.97 5.82 6.61
N PRO A 82 -4.82 7.06 7.12
CA PRO A 82 -3.52 7.70 7.14
C PRO A 82 -2.55 6.79 7.90
N PRO A 83 -1.26 6.73 7.48
CA PRO A 83 -0.26 6.03 8.26
C PRO A 83 -0.34 6.57 9.69
N GLU A 84 -0.35 5.69 10.68
CA GLU A 84 -0.13 6.11 12.06
C GLU A 84 1.23 6.81 12.02
N ASP A 85 1.24 8.15 12.13
CA ASP A 85 2.47 8.85 12.48
C ASP A 85 2.92 8.12 13.74
N ASP A 86 4.06 7.44 13.69
CA ASP A 86 4.76 7.01 14.89
C ASP A 86 4.96 8.30 15.70
N GLU A 87 3.98 8.64 16.54
CA GLU A 87 4.17 9.49 17.68
C GLU A 87 5.29 8.78 18.43
N GLU A 88 6.51 9.27 18.21
CA GLU A 88 7.64 9.03 19.07
C GLU A 88 7.07 8.97 20.48
N GLU A 89 7.15 7.80 21.11
CA GLU A 89 6.97 7.66 22.55
C GLU A 89 8.08 8.54 23.16
N ASP A 90 7.84 9.85 23.23
CA ASP A 90 8.56 10.80 24.06
C ASP A 90 8.12 10.49 25.49
N ALA A 91 8.53 9.31 25.96
CA ALA A 91 8.70 9.06 27.37
C ALA A 91 9.95 9.83 27.82
N SER A 92 9.84 11.17 27.82
CA SER A 92 10.69 12.04 28.60
C SER A 92 10.79 11.46 30.03
N PRO A 93 12.00 11.31 30.59
CA PRO A 93 12.18 10.72 31.91
C PRO A 93 11.63 11.68 32.96
N GLU A 94 10.44 11.38 33.51
CA GLU A 94 9.93 12.10 34.68
C GLU A 94 10.79 11.79 35.92
N GLY A 95 11.40 12.84 36.47
CA GLY A 95 11.74 13.00 37.89
C GLY A 95 12.90 12.12 38.41
N GLY A 96 14.01 12.63 38.90
CA GLY A 96 14.11 13.85 39.69
C GLY A 96 13.55 13.67 41.11
N GLU A 97 14.06 12.71 41.89
CA GLU A 97 14.08 12.86 43.35
C GLU A 97 15.53 12.74 43.85
N GLY A 98 16.10 13.90 44.17
CA GLY A 98 17.24 13.97 45.07
C GLY A 98 16.76 13.92 46.51
N ARG A 99 17.36 13.05 47.32
CA ARG A 99 18.19 13.42 48.47
C ARG A 99 18.85 12.19 49.09
#